data_AF-A0A7J7HI92-F1
#
_entry.id   AF-A0A7J7HI92-F1
#
_cell.length_a   1.000
_cell.length_b   1.000
_cell.length_c   1.000
_cell.angle_alpha   90.00
_cell.angle_beta   90.00
_cell.angle_gamma   90.00
#
_symmetry.space_group_name_H-M   'P 1'
#
loop_
_entity.id
_entity.type
_entity.pdbx_description
1 polymer ?
#
loop_
_entity_poly.entity_id
_entity_poly.type
_entity_poly.pdbx_seq_one_letter_code
_entity_poly.pdbx_strand_id
1 'polypeptide(L)'
;MLTQIGNAYVDYETEYTGVYNFFWTHALISDEIYEGIVANCNFSSDANISLTCQDYLAQAGAAQGNIYPYDIYSPLCLPSSSNALPV
;
A
#
# COMPACT_ATOMS: atom_id res chain seq x y z
N MET A 1 32.71 -4.60 3.48
CA MET A 1 31.55 -4.22 4.31
C MET A 1 30.32 -4.65 3.54
N LEU A 2 29.52 -5.58 4.07
CA LEU A 2 28.25 -5.97 3.46
C LEU A 2 27.14 -5.26 4.24
N THR A 3 26.48 -4.28 3.63
CA THR A 3 25.27 -3.68 4.17
C THR A 3 24.08 -4.47 3.63
N GLN A 4 23.28 -5.06 4.53
CA GLN A 4 22.03 -5.73 4.17
C GLN A 4 20.86 -4.84 4.60
N ILE A 5 19.92 -4.62 3.68
CA ILE A 5 18.72 -3.81 3.87
C ILE A 5 17.55 -4.67 3.39
N GLY A 6 16.53 -4.86 4.24
CA GLY A 6 15.34 -5.63 3.91
C GLY A 6 14.08 -4.76 4.02
N ASN A 7 13.24 -4.78 2.98
CA ASN A 7 11.96 -4.06 2.88
C ASN A 7 11.99 -2.64 3.46
N ALA A 8 13.06 -1.90 3.18
CA ALA A 8 13.24 -0.56 3.71
C ALA A 8 12.72 0.48 2.74
N TYR A 9 12.25 1.59 3.30
CA TYR A 9 12.06 2.83 2.56
C TYR A 9 13.42 3.35 2.10
N VAL A 10 13.66 3.37 0.78
CA VAL A 10 14.93 3.84 0.19
C VAL A 10 14.77 5.28 -0.31
N ASP A 11 13.74 5.54 -1.09
CA ASP A 11 13.39 6.85 -1.64
C ASP A 11 11.86 6.94 -1.87
N TYR A 12 11.36 8.18 -1.95
CA TYR A 12 9.95 8.47 -2.05
C TYR A 12 9.33 7.97 -3.37
N GLU A 13 9.95 8.29 -4.49
CA GLU A 13 9.39 7.98 -5.81
C GLU A 13 9.21 6.47 -6.02
N THR A 14 10.26 5.70 -5.72
CA THR A 14 10.25 4.24 -5.90
C THR A 14 9.32 3.56 -4.91
N GLU A 15 9.28 4.03 -3.65
CA GLU A 15 8.38 3.50 -2.63
C GLU A 15 6.91 3.64 -3.08
N TYR A 16 6.46 4.86 -3.35
CA TYR A 16 5.04 5.10 -3.63
C TYR A 16 4.61 4.49 -4.97
N THR A 17 5.45 4.56 -6.00
CA THR A 17 5.18 3.88 -7.27
C THR A 17 5.08 2.36 -7.07
N GLY A 18 6.00 1.79 -6.28
CA GLY A 18 6.01 0.37 -5.95
C GLY A 18 4.78 -0.08 -5.16
N VAL A 19 4.36 0.71 -4.16
CA VAL A 19 3.19 0.44 -3.32
C VAL A 19 1.91 0.32 -4.16
N TYR A 20 1.61 1.29 -5.02
CA TYR A 20 0.38 1.25 -5.81
C TYR A 20 0.41 0.22 -6.94
N ASN A 21 1.60 -0.10 -7.48
CA ASN A 21 1.76 -1.23 -8.39
C ASN A 21 1.53 -2.57 -7.66
N PHE A 22 2.05 -2.71 -6.45
CA PHE A 22 1.82 -3.90 -5.61
C PHE A 22 0.33 -4.08 -5.31
N PHE A 23 -0.38 -3.02 -4.89
CA PHE A 23 -1.81 -3.09 -4.63
C PHE A 23 -2.61 -3.51 -5.87
N TRP A 24 -2.30 -2.96 -7.04
CA TRP A 24 -2.99 -3.30 -8.28
C TRP A 24 -2.73 -4.76 -8.71
N THR A 25 -1.45 -5.17 -8.75
CA THR A 25 -1.07 -6.53 -9.17
C THR A 25 -1.52 -7.63 -8.20
N HIS A 26 -1.88 -7.27 -6.96
CA HIS A 26 -2.43 -8.17 -5.94
C HIS A 26 -3.94 -8.01 -5.75
N ALA A 27 -4.63 -7.35 -6.68
CA ALA A 27 -6.08 -7.17 -6.68
C ALA A 27 -6.64 -6.49 -5.42
N LEU A 28 -5.86 -5.60 -4.80
CA LEU A 28 -6.28 -4.79 -3.65
C LEU A 28 -6.94 -3.47 -4.07
N ILE A 29 -6.73 -3.04 -5.31
CA ILE A 29 -7.37 -1.86 -5.92
C ILE A 29 -7.81 -2.19 -7.34
N SER A 30 -8.82 -1.48 -7.84
CA SER A 30 -9.33 -1.68 -9.22
C SER A 30 -8.44 -0.99 -10.27
N ASP A 31 -8.65 -1.36 -11.53
CA ASP A 31 -7.98 -0.73 -12.68
C ASP A 31 -8.25 0.78 -12.70
N GLU A 32 -9.48 1.21 -12.43
CA GLU A 32 -9.85 2.63 -12.44
C GLU A 32 -9.12 3.43 -11.35
N ILE A 33 -8.91 2.82 -10.17
CA ILE A 33 -8.16 3.45 -9.08
C ILE A 33 -6.67 3.53 -9.47
N TYR A 34 -6.10 2.43 -9.99
CA TYR A 34 -4.69 2.39 -10.39
C TYR A 34 -4.38 3.38 -11.51
N GLU A 35 -5.16 3.38 -12.58
CA GLU A 35 -5.01 4.32 -13.69
C GLU A 35 -5.21 5.78 -13.23
N GLY A 36 -6.16 6.01 -12.32
CA GLY A 36 -6.37 7.30 -11.68
C GLY A 36 -5.13 7.80 -10.93
N ILE A 37 -4.46 6.93 -10.18
CA ILE A 37 -3.20 7.24 -9.49
C ILE A 37 -2.09 7.54 -10.50
N VAL A 38 -1.87 6.65 -11.46
CA VAL A 38 -0.81 6.83 -12.48
C VAL A 38 -0.98 8.13 -13.26
N ALA A 39 -2.22 8.52 -13.55
CA ALA A 39 -2.50 9.73 -14.32
C ALA A 39 -2.40 11.03 -13.49
N ASN A 40 -2.68 10.99 -12.18
CA ASN A 40 -2.86 12.20 -11.37
C ASN A 40 -1.80 12.40 -10.27
N CYS A 41 -1.01 11.37 -9.96
CA CYS A 41 0.01 11.39 -8.92
C CYS A 41 1.41 11.42 -9.52
N ASN A 42 2.15 12.50 -9.24
CA ASN A 42 3.56 12.61 -9.61
C ASN A 42 4.43 12.35 -8.38
N PHE A 43 4.97 11.14 -8.26
CA PHE A 43 5.82 10.75 -7.13
C PHE A 43 7.28 11.18 -7.29
N SER A 44 7.71 11.69 -8.45
CA SER A 44 9.07 12.20 -8.63
C SER A 44 9.28 13.60 -8.03
N SER A 45 8.23 14.22 -7.47
CA SER A 45 8.28 15.52 -6.81
C SER A 45 7.64 15.44 -5.43
N ASP A 46 8.45 15.56 -4.38
CA ASP A 46 8.00 15.61 -2.99
C ASP A 46 7.07 16.81 -2.67
N ALA A 47 6.86 17.74 -3.61
CA ALA A 47 6.18 19.01 -3.40
C ALA A 47 4.86 19.10 -4.17
N ASN A 48 3.75 18.91 -3.43
CA ASN A 48 2.35 19.11 -3.80
C ASN A 48 1.64 17.92 -4.49
N ILE A 49 1.13 17.02 -3.65
CA ILE A 49 0.09 16.07 -4.05
C ILE A 49 -1.20 16.85 -4.35
N SER A 50 -1.66 16.80 -5.60
CA SER A 50 -2.92 17.43 -6.03
C SER A 50 -4.13 16.87 -5.25
N LEU A 51 -5.22 17.64 -5.12
CA LEU A 51 -6.45 17.13 -4.49
C LEU A 51 -6.96 15.88 -5.21
N THR A 52 -6.91 15.86 -6.54
CA THR A 52 -7.28 14.69 -7.34
C THR A 52 -6.43 13.46 -7.01
N CYS A 53 -5.11 13.64 -6.86
CA CYS A 53 -4.27 12.53 -6.43
C CYS A 53 -4.68 12.06 -5.03
N GLN A 54 -4.84 12.98 -4.06
CA GLN A 54 -5.28 12.63 -2.70
C GLN A 54 -6.60 11.83 -2.69
N ASP A 55 -7.57 12.20 -3.54
CA ASP A 55 -8.84 11.49 -3.68
C ASP A 55 -8.63 10.05 -4.19
N TYR A 56 -7.74 9.84 -5.15
CA TYR A 56 -7.41 8.49 -5.63
C TYR A 56 -6.61 7.68 -4.61
N LEU A 57 -5.68 8.29 -3.87
CA LEU A 57 -4.96 7.61 -2.79
C LEU A 57 -5.91 7.20 -1.66
N ALA A 58 -6.91 8.04 -1.35
CA ALA A 58 -7.96 7.71 -0.38
C ALA A 58 -8.84 6.56 -0.86
N GLN A 59 -9.22 6.54 -2.14
CA GLN A 59 -9.95 5.41 -2.74
C GLN A 59 -9.14 4.11 -2.69
N ALA A 60 -7.84 4.16 -2.99
CA ALA A 60 -6.96 3.00 -2.85
C ALA A 60 -6.95 2.49 -1.41
N GLY A 61 -6.76 3.38 -0.42
CA GLY A 61 -6.80 3.00 1.00
C GLY A 61 -8.13 2.38 1.44
N ALA A 62 -9.26 2.86 0.91
CA ALA A 62 -10.57 2.29 1.19
C ALA A 62 -10.79 0.92 0.52
N ALA A 63 -10.30 0.73 -0.71
CA ALA A 63 -10.47 -0.49 -1.49
C ALA A 63 -9.72 -1.69 -0.90
N GLN A 64 -8.57 -1.46 -0.26
CA GLN A 64 -7.80 -2.51 0.42
C GLN A 64 -8.58 -3.21 1.54
N GLY A 65 -9.52 -2.51 2.17
CA GLY A 65 -10.26 -3.03 3.32
C GLY A 65 -9.38 -3.25 4.56
N ASN A 66 -9.82 -4.14 5.44
CA ASN A 66 -9.14 -4.44 6.69
C ASN A 66 -8.14 -5.60 6.50
N ILE A 67 -6.93 -5.28 6.05
CA ILE A 67 -5.83 -6.24 5.84
C ILE A 67 -4.61 -5.89 6.69
N TYR A 68 -3.72 -6.86 6.90
CA TYR A 68 -2.42 -6.60 7.51
C TYR A 68 -1.41 -6.19 6.42
N PRO A 69 -0.99 -4.91 6.34
CA PRO A 69 -0.23 -4.41 5.19
C PRO A 69 1.20 -4.97 5.09
N TYR A 70 1.76 -5.48 6.19
CA TYR A 70 3.10 -6.08 6.19
C TYR A 70 3.11 -7.52 5.67
N ASP A 71 1.95 -8.19 5.68
CA ASP A 71 1.74 -9.53 5.12
C ASP A 71 0.25 -9.69 4.77
N ILE A 72 -0.08 -9.42 3.50
CA ILE A 72 -1.46 -9.37 3.02
C ILE A 72 -2.19 -10.72 3.03
N TYR A 73 -1.45 -11.83 3.24
CA TYR A 73 -2.02 -13.17 3.31
C TYR A 73 -2.10 -13.69 4.75
N SER A 74 -1.54 -12.96 5.72
CA SER A 74 -1.60 -13.31 7.13
C SER A 74 -2.97 -13.00 7.73
N PRO A 75 -3.49 -13.84 8.64
CA PRO A 75 -4.69 -13.51 9.39
C PRO A 75 -4.48 -12.28 10.28
N LEU A 76 -5.54 -11.50 10.47
CA LEU A 76 -5.50 -10.39 11.41
C LEU A 76 -5.37 -10.88 12.85
N CYS A 77 -4.58 -10.18 13.65
CA CYS A 77 -4.53 -10.39 15.09
C CYS A 77 -5.86 -9.93 15.71
N LEU A 78 -6.66 -10.87 16.17
CA LEU A 78 -7.90 -10.57 16.90
C LEU A 78 -7.55 -10.25 18.36
N PRO A 79 -8.11 -9.17 18.95
CA PRO A 79 -7.93 -8.91 20.37
C PRO A 79 -8.49 -10.10 21.16
N SER A 80 -7.65 -10.68 22.02
CA SER A 80 -7.92 -11.92 22.73
C SER A 80 -9.22 -11.85 23.54
N SER A 81 -10.28 -12.52 23.09
CA SER A 81 -11.11 -13.30 24.03
C SER A 81 -10.38 -14.63 24.24
N SER A 82 -9.56 -14.66 25.29
CA SER A 82 -8.97 -15.84 25.94
C SER A 82 -9.00 -17.16 25.16
N ASN A 83 -7.83 -17.60 24.67
CA ASN A 83 -7.52 -18.94 24.16
C ASN A 83 -8.32 -19.42 22.95
N ALA A 84 -7.73 -19.31 21.76
CA ALA A 84 -7.90 -20.32 20.73
C ALA A 84 -6.53 -20.86 20.33
N LEU A 85 -6.40 -22.18 20.46
CA LEU A 85 -5.24 -23.03 20.20
C LEU A 85 -4.79 -23.00 18.72
N PRO A 86 -3.57 -23.47 18.42
CA PRO A 86 -3.01 -23.45 17.08
C PRO A 86 -3.83 -24.35 16.15
N VAL A 87 -4.09 -23.85 14.95
CA VAL A 87 -4.37 -24.70 13.79
C VAL A 87 -3.05 -24.95 13.08
#